data_AF-A0A2E2N9E7-F1
#
_entry.id   AF-A0A2E2N9E7-F1
#
_cell.length_a   1.000
_cell.length_b   1.000
_cell.length_c   1.000
_cell.angle_alpha   90.00
_cell.angle_beta   90.00
_cell.angle_gamma   90.00
#
_symmetry.space_group_name_H-M   'P 1'
#
loop_
_entity.id
_entity.type
_entity.pdbx_description
1 polymer ?
#
loop_
_entity_poly.entity_id
_entity_poly.type
_entity_poly.pdbx_seq_one_letter_code
_entity_poly.pdbx_strand_id
1 'polypeptide(L)'
;MPWTLWRSYMIELWRLVLISTATLVVVIAFAAAVKPLADGELDAGGALRFMAFATVPMLAYALPFASGFAATMAYHRMGQDNELIAARAGGLSHRTLLVPALITGLVLAVGLGALSDQVIPRFLSRMEEMVTRDVAQLLVRQIERGHPVSVDNFEIYADGARLVEEEREGINAIVALDHVAAVETDKEGLVKSDVTSRLALFVVFDSSDEMGDGAAEPGLRGAIVLEDAIGYDGNSGTYMGGGRLQFPLTIPHSFDDDPKFLTGGELRALRSAPERMSFVSSRRDTLVRRLAAIDSVASMGSDFAEGSPVTMSGAGGRSIRLFAGGLFPMEGRWRIAPPTGEGQIRYERIRTDANGGRRIDVITARDGYLRLDDAGSTSLLLDRSDEPATLAFRIDAEDVTQRFESGGPQEAAEASHRSIYDAGLTLRYNPLATYQRMSSPDLIAAARTPKANWPDYAGAILDNPAKDLAKRIERLDREITSKLNERWATATSCFVMVMVGAIMAMKLSGALPLVVYLWSFFPALATVLLISMGQQHAHRESIIVGLPILWLGVIGLAGYGAAVLADVSQN
;
A
#
# COMPACT_ATOMS: atom_id res chain seq x y z
N MET A 1 41.72 -33.07 -23.28
CA MET A 1 40.98 -32.98 -24.56
C MET A 1 39.65 -32.21 -24.44
N PRO A 2 38.66 -32.57 -23.57
CA PRO A 2 37.37 -31.88 -23.56
C PRO A 2 37.42 -30.44 -23.00
N TRP A 3 38.36 -30.16 -22.09
CA TRP A 3 38.47 -28.83 -21.44
C TRP A 3 38.73 -27.68 -22.42
N THR A 4 39.59 -27.87 -23.41
CA THR A 4 39.90 -26.83 -24.41
C THR A 4 38.71 -26.52 -25.30
N LEU A 5 37.96 -27.56 -25.71
CA LEU A 5 36.70 -27.41 -26.45
C LEU A 5 35.66 -26.68 -25.61
N TRP A 6 35.45 -27.13 -24.36
CA TRP A 6 34.51 -26.48 -23.44
C TRP A 6 34.84 -25.01 -23.22
N ARG A 7 36.11 -24.66 -23.06
CA ARG A 7 36.53 -23.26 -22.91
C ARG A 7 36.21 -22.44 -24.16
N SER A 8 36.47 -22.98 -25.35
CA SER A 8 36.16 -22.30 -26.62
C SER A 8 34.65 -22.03 -26.74
N TYR A 9 33.84 -23.07 -26.52
CA TYR A 9 32.37 -22.98 -26.61
C TYR A 9 31.79 -22.04 -25.56
N MET A 10 32.34 -22.08 -24.35
CA MET A 10 31.96 -21.18 -23.26
C MET A 10 32.23 -19.71 -23.63
N ILE A 11 33.42 -19.39 -24.16
CA ILE A 11 33.77 -18.01 -24.55
C ILE A 11 32.83 -17.49 -25.63
N GLU A 12 32.54 -18.31 -26.64
CA GLU A 12 31.62 -17.92 -27.70
C GLU A 12 30.19 -17.71 -27.18
N LEU A 13 29.71 -18.65 -26.37
CA LEU A 13 28.39 -18.59 -25.76
C LEU A 13 28.24 -17.33 -24.91
N TRP A 14 29.18 -17.06 -23.99
CA TRP A 14 29.14 -15.86 -23.15
C TRP A 14 29.24 -14.57 -23.96
N ARG A 15 30.04 -14.53 -25.02
CA ARG A 15 30.09 -13.37 -25.93
C ARG A 15 28.72 -13.08 -26.53
N LEU A 16 28.03 -14.11 -27.03
CA LEU A 16 26.69 -13.96 -27.61
C LEU A 16 25.63 -13.63 -26.55
N VAL A 17 25.69 -14.25 -25.37
CA VAL A 17 24.80 -13.94 -24.24
C VAL A 17 24.91 -12.46 -23.88
N LEU A 18 26.13 -11.95 -23.67
CA LEU A 18 26.36 -10.56 -23.25
C LEU A 18 25.88 -9.56 -24.31
N ILE A 19 26.21 -9.76 -25.59
CA ILE A 19 25.80 -8.86 -26.68
C ILE A 19 24.27 -8.86 -26.84
N SER A 20 23.65 -10.05 -26.87
CA SER A 20 22.21 -10.19 -27.07
C SER A 20 21.43 -9.60 -25.90
N THR A 21 21.90 -9.86 -24.67
CA THR A 21 21.30 -9.33 -23.44
C THR A 21 21.41 -7.81 -23.40
N ALA A 22 22.60 -7.24 -23.67
CA ALA A 22 22.80 -5.79 -23.69
C ALA A 22 21.86 -5.12 -24.72
N THR A 23 21.71 -5.73 -25.90
CA THR A 23 20.82 -5.23 -26.95
C THR A 23 19.36 -5.22 -26.48
N LEU A 24 18.85 -6.34 -25.95
CA LEU A 24 17.47 -6.41 -25.46
C LEU A 24 17.23 -5.47 -24.27
N VAL A 25 18.15 -5.42 -23.31
CA VAL A 25 18.01 -4.58 -22.11
C VAL A 25 17.89 -3.10 -22.48
N VAL A 26 18.71 -2.62 -23.41
CA VAL A 26 18.64 -1.22 -23.87
C VAL A 26 17.28 -0.93 -24.52
N VAL A 27 16.79 -1.82 -25.38
CA VAL A 27 15.49 -1.65 -26.06
C VAL A 27 14.34 -1.62 -25.05
N ILE A 28 14.33 -2.55 -24.10
CA ILE A 28 13.25 -2.66 -23.11
C ILE A 28 13.34 -1.50 -22.10
N ALA A 29 14.54 -1.10 -21.65
CA ALA A 29 14.71 0.05 -20.76
C ALA A 29 14.23 1.35 -21.42
N PHE A 30 14.52 1.54 -22.70
CA PHE A 30 13.98 2.66 -23.47
C PHE A 30 12.45 2.61 -23.51
N ALA A 31 11.86 1.46 -23.85
CA ALA A 31 10.40 1.29 -23.87
C ALA A 31 9.75 1.60 -22.51
N ALA A 32 10.38 1.20 -21.41
CA ALA A 32 9.90 1.48 -20.06
C ALA A 32 9.91 2.98 -19.70
N ALA A 33 10.84 3.76 -20.26
CA ALA A 33 10.94 5.20 -20.03
C ALA A 33 9.93 6.03 -20.86
N VAL A 34 9.33 5.45 -21.90
CA VAL A 34 8.40 6.17 -22.79
C VAL A 34 7.19 6.69 -22.04
N LYS A 35 6.57 5.87 -21.18
CA LYS A 35 5.34 6.27 -20.48
C LYS A 35 5.58 7.41 -19.47
N PRO A 36 6.52 7.32 -18.50
CA PRO A 36 6.80 8.43 -17.59
C PRO A 36 7.21 9.72 -18.31
N LEU A 37 7.91 9.61 -19.43
CA LEU A 37 8.28 10.77 -20.25
C LEU A 37 7.06 11.39 -20.97
N ALA A 38 6.14 10.55 -21.47
CA ALA A 38 4.91 11.01 -22.11
C ALA A 38 3.93 11.63 -21.12
N ASP A 39 3.85 11.09 -19.91
CA ASP A 39 2.99 11.58 -18.81
C ASP A 39 3.56 12.87 -18.16
N GLY A 40 4.77 13.29 -18.56
CA GLY A 40 5.43 14.50 -18.07
C GLY A 40 6.04 14.34 -16.68
N GLU A 41 6.14 13.11 -16.19
CA GLU A 41 6.72 12.75 -14.89
C GLU A 41 8.24 12.97 -14.86
N LEU A 42 8.90 12.80 -16.00
CA LEU A 42 10.36 12.91 -16.14
C LEU A 42 10.75 13.94 -17.20
N ASP A 43 11.82 14.70 -16.93
CA ASP A 43 12.52 15.48 -17.95
C ASP A 43 13.49 14.58 -18.77
N ALA A 44 14.14 15.14 -19.79
CA ALA A 44 15.07 14.37 -20.63
C ALA A 44 16.27 13.81 -19.86
N GLY A 45 16.80 14.54 -18.87
CA GLY A 45 17.88 14.07 -18.00
C GLY A 45 17.39 12.97 -17.05
N GLY A 46 16.18 13.15 -16.52
CA GLY A 46 15.47 12.19 -15.71
C GLY A 46 15.24 10.87 -16.45
N ALA A 47 14.76 10.91 -17.68
CA ALA A 47 14.54 9.72 -18.49
C ALA A 47 15.83 8.88 -18.67
N LEU A 48 16.99 9.52 -18.86
CA LEU A 48 18.26 8.79 -18.99
C LEU A 48 18.69 8.09 -17.69
N ARG A 49 18.52 8.76 -16.54
CA ARG A 49 18.78 8.14 -15.22
C ARG A 49 17.79 7.01 -14.93
N PHE A 50 16.51 7.20 -15.27
CA PHE A 50 15.48 6.17 -15.14
C PHE A 50 15.83 4.95 -15.99
N MET A 51 16.23 5.13 -17.25
CA MET A 51 16.70 4.04 -18.11
C MET A 51 17.91 3.31 -17.52
N ALA A 52 18.87 4.04 -16.94
CA ALA A 52 20.04 3.43 -16.30
C ALA A 52 19.62 2.54 -15.12
N PHE A 53 18.71 2.97 -14.26
CA PHE A 53 18.17 2.12 -13.19
C PHE A 53 17.31 0.97 -13.73
N ALA A 54 16.52 1.20 -14.80
CA ALA A 54 15.66 0.20 -15.43
C ALA A 54 16.46 -0.97 -16.03
N THR A 55 17.73 -0.77 -16.40
CA THR A 55 18.57 -1.84 -16.96
C THR A 55 18.62 -3.10 -16.10
N VAL A 56 18.60 -2.95 -14.77
CA VAL A 56 18.70 -4.08 -13.83
C VAL A 56 17.40 -4.89 -13.75
N PRO A 57 16.22 -4.29 -13.49
CA PRO A 57 14.96 -5.01 -13.62
C PRO A 57 14.75 -5.63 -15.00
N MET A 58 15.10 -4.91 -16.08
CA MET A 58 14.91 -5.41 -17.45
C MET A 58 15.82 -6.58 -17.80
N LEU A 59 16.96 -6.72 -17.11
CA LEU A 59 17.83 -7.88 -17.24
C LEU A 59 17.09 -9.18 -16.92
N ALA A 60 16.17 -9.19 -15.95
CA ALA A 60 15.40 -10.40 -15.62
C ALA A 60 14.47 -10.86 -16.73
N TYR A 61 13.92 -9.92 -17.50
CA TYR A 61 13.07 -10.22 -18.64
C TYR A 61 13.88 -10.56 -19.89
N ALA A 62 15.00 -9.87 -20.12
CA ALA A 62 15.83 -10.03 -21.31
C ALA A 62 16.70 -11.29 -21.30
N LEU A 63 17.30 -11.61 -20.14
CA LEU A 63 18.34 -12.63 -20.02
C LEU A 63 17.89 -14.03 -20.46
N PRO A 64 16.70 -14.55 -20.11
CA PRO A 64 16.28 -15.89 -20.52
C PRO A 64 16.20 -16.05 -22.04
N PHE A 65 15.63 -15.06 -22.74
CA PHE A 65 15.52 -15.05 -24.20
C PHE A 65 16.89 -14.88 -24.87
N ALA A 66 17.68 -13.92 -24.40
CA ALA A 66 19.02 -13.67 -24.92
C ALA A 66 19.94 -14.88 -24.72
N SER A 67 19.84 -15.58 -23.59
CA SER A 67 20.64 -16.76 -23.30
C SER A 67 20.22 -17.97 -24.12
N GLY A 68 18.91 -18.17 -24.33
CA GLY A 68 18.38 -19.20 -25.22
C GLY A 68 18.82 -18.95 -26.67
N PHE A 69 18.69 -17.72 -27.17
CA PHE A 69 19.16 -17.31 -28.50
C PHE A 69 20.66 -17.53 -28.66
N ALA A 70 21.47 -17.08 -27.70
CA ALA A 70 22.92 -17.23 -27.73
C ALA A 70 23.34 -18.71 -27.73
N ALA A 71 22.68 -19.55 -26.94
CA ALA A 71 22.89 -21.00 -26.92
C ALA A 71 22.55 -21.63 -28.27
N THR A 72 21.38 -21.30 -28.83
CA THR A 72 20.98 -21.78 -30.16
C THR A 72 22.00 -21.38 -31.22
N MET A 73 22.43 -20.11 -31.26
CA MET A 73 23.37 -19.60 -32.26
C MET A 73 24.77 -20.21 -32.13
N ALA A 74 25.33 -20.28 -30.92
CA ALA A 74 26.66 -20.85 -30.69
C ALA A 74 26.71 -22.32 -31.14
N TYR A 75 25.76 -23.14 -30.68
CA TYR A 75 25.71 -24.56 -31.01
C TYR A 75 25.36 -24.79 -32.48
N HIS A 76 24.54 -23.92 -33.08
CA HIS A 76 24.20 -24.02 -34.50
C HIS A 76 25.41 -23.74 -35.38
N ARG A 77 26.19 -22.70 -35.07
CA ARG A 77 27.41 -22.35 -35.82
C ARG A 77 28.43 -23.49 -35.78
N MET A 78 28.63 -24.07 -34.60
CA MET A 78 29.49 -25.26 -34.45
C MET A 78 28.98 -26.48 -35.23
N GLY A 79 27.66 -26.61 -35.37
CA GLY A 79 27.04 -27.64 -36.20
C GLY A 79 27.32 -27.43 -37.68
N GLN A 80 27.21 -26.19 -38.15
CA GLN A 80 27.50 -25.80 -39.53
C GLN A 80 29.00 -25.93 -39.88
N ASP A 81 29.88 -25.60 -38.93
CA ASP A 81 31.34 -25.71 -39.08
C ASP A 81 31.84 -27.17 -38.91
N ASN A 82 30.93 -28.14 -38.81
CA ASN A 82 31.21 -29.57 -38.61
C ASN A 82 32.03 -29.90 -37.34
N GLU A 83 32.16 -28.97 -36.39
CA GLU A 83 32.89 -29.18 -35.14
C GLU A 83 32.20 -30.22 -34.25
N LEU A 84 30.87 -30.26 -34.25
CA LEU A 84 30.10 -31.30 -33.54
C LEU A 84 30.35 -32.70 -34.09
N ILE A 85 30.41 -32.83 -35.43
CA ILE A 85 30.66 -34.11 -36.10
C ILE A 85 32.10 -34.57 -35.82
N ALA A 86 33.07 -33.66 -35.91
CA ALA A 86 34.46 -33.95 -35.61
C ALA A 86 34.65 -34.38 -34.14
N ALA A 87 34.00 -33.69 -33.20
CA ALA A 87 34.04 -34.07 -31.78
C ALA A 87 33.43 -35.46 -31.53
N ARG A 88 32.33 -35.79 -32.22
CA ARG A 88 31.68 -37.12 -32.14
C ARG A 88 32.54 -38.22 -32.74
N ALA A 89 33.20 -37.97 -33.88
CA ALA A 89 34.17 -38.88 -34.48
C ALA A 89 35.38 -39.12 -33.56
N GLY A 90 35.74 -38.13 -32.73
CA GLY A 90 36.74 -38.25 -31.66
C GLY A 90 36.27 -38.98 -30.40
N GLY A 91 35.04 -39.53 -30.39
CA GLY A 91 34.50 -40.33 -29.29
C GLY A 91 33.79 -39.53 -28.18
N LEU A 92 33.53 -38.23 -28.37
CA LEU A 92 32.79 -37.43 -27.39
C LEU A 92 31.28 -37.63 -27.55
N SER A 93 30.59 -37.87 -26.43
CA SER A 93 29.12 -38.03 -26.40
C SER A 93 28.40 -36.69 -26.46
N HIS A 94 27.15 -36.68 -26.96
CA HIS A 94 26.28 -35.48 -26.99
C HIS A 94 26.15 -34.82 -25.61
N ARG A 95 26.07 -35.62 -24.54
CA ARG A 95 26.00 -35.11 -23.15
C ARG A 95 27.25 -34.33 -22.75
N THR A 96 28.43 -34.75 -23.23
CA THR A 96 29.71 -34.06 -22.97
C THR A 96 29.78 -32.73 -23.71
N LEU A 97 29.19 -32.63 -24.90
CA LEU A 97 29.11 -31.39 -25.68
C LEU A 97 28.13 -30.37 -25.08
N LEU A 98 27.14 -30.82 -24.29
CA LEU A 98 26.18 -29.96 -23.60
C LEU A 98 26.70 -29.37 -22.27
N VAL A 99 27.81 -29.87 -21.73
CA VAL A 99 28.34 -29.40 -20.43
C VAL A 99 28.57 -27.88 -20.39
N PRO A 100 29.12 -27.21 -21.42
CA PRO A 100 29.25 -25.74 -21.42
C PRO A 100 27.91 -25.00 -21.32
N ALA A 101 26.89 -25.45 -22.03
CA ALA A 101 25.52 -24.92 -21.92
C ALA A 101 24.92 -25.17 -20.54
N LEU A 102 25.13 -26.35 -19.96
CA LEU A 102 24.65 -26.71 -18.62
C LEU A 102 25.27 -25.81 -17.55
N ILE A 103 26.58 -25.62 -17.57
CA ILE A 103 27.28 -24.73 -16.64
C ILE A 103 26.82 -23.28 -16.84
N THR A 104 26.71 -22.82 -18.09
CA THR A 104 26.25 -21.45 -18.39
C THR A 104 24.84 -21.22 -17.89
N GLY A 105 23.91 -22.12 -18.20
CA GLY A 105 22.53 -22.03 -17.73
C GLY A 105 22.45 -22.02 -16.20
N LEU A 106 23.27 -22.83 -15.52
CA LEU A 106 23.28 -22.87 -14.05
C LEU A 106 23.81 -21.56 -13.46
N VAL A 107 24.92 -21.04 -14.00
CA VAL A 107 25.49 -19.75 -13.59
C VAL A 107 24.48 -18.61 -13.82
N LEU A 108 23.82 -18.59 -14.97
CA LEU A 108 22.81 -17.58 -15.30
C LEU A 108 21.57 -17.72 -14.41
N ALA A 109 21.10 -18.92 -14.12
CA ALA A 109 19.96 -19.14 -13.22
C ALA A 109 20.27 -18.70 -11.78
N VAL A 110 21.44 -19.05 -11.25
CA VAL A 110 21.87 -18.61 -9.91
C VAL A 110 22.04 -17.09 -9.87
N GLY A 111 22.70 -16.51 -10.88
CA GLY A 111 22.89 -15.07 -11.00
C GLY A 111 21.56 -14.31 -11.10
N LEU A 112 20.64 -14.79 -11.94
CA LEU A 112 19.32 -14.22 -12.11
C LEU A 112 18.45 -14.37 -10.86
N GLY A 113 18.53 -15.52 -10.17
CA GLY A 113 17.85 -15.73 -8.90
C GLY A 113 18.33 -14.75 -7.83
N ALA A 114 19.65 -14.57 -7.70
CA ALA A 114 20.23 -13.59 -6.77
C ALA A 114 19.87 -12.16 -7.13
N LEU A 115 19.91 -11.81 -8.43
CA LEU A 115 19.53 -10.50 -8.93
C LEU A 115 18.05 -10.20 -8.62
N SER A 116 17.17 -11.15 -8.93
CA SER A 116 15.72 -11.01 -8.74
C SER A 116 15.32 -10.95 -7.28
N ASP A 117 16.07 -11.60 -6.40
CA ASP A 117 15.77 -11.62 -4.97
C ASP A 117 16.31 -10.41 -4.21
N GLN A 118 17.50 -9.89 -4.58
CA GLN A 118 18.18 -8.87 -3.78
C GLN A 118 18.35 -7.52 -4.49
N VAL A 119 18.62 -7.53 -5.80
CA VAL A 119 19.06 -6.33 -6.52
C VAL A 119 17.89 -5.63 -7.20
N ILE A 120 17.05 -6.38 -7.92
CA ILE A 120 15.88 -5.83 -8.62
C ILE A 120 14.95 -5.06 -7.69
N PRO A 121 14.56 -5.58 -6.50
CA PRO A 121 13.62 -4.87 -5.64
C PRO A 121 14.16 -3.48 -5.23
N ARG A 122 15.45 -3.39 -4.89
CA ARG A 122 16.14 -2.14 -4.53
C ARG A 122 16.23 -1.14 -5.69
N PHE A 123 16.45 -1.63 -6.92
CA PHE A 123 16.49 -0.76 -8.09
C PHE A 123 15.10 -0.26 -8.47
N LEU A 124 14.07 -1.10 -8.32
CA LEU A 124 12.68 -0.70 -8.52
C LEU A 124 12.27 0.40 -7.52
N SER A 125 12.61 0.28 -6.23
CA SER A 125 12.33 1.34 -5.24
C SER A 125 13.00 2.66 -5.62
N ARG A 126 14.26 2.63 -6.06
CA ARG A 126 14.98 3.84 -6.50
C ARG A 126 14.39 4.48 -7.76
N MET A 127 13.87 3.67 -8.68
CA MET A 127 13.19 4.17 -9.88
C MET A 127 11.89 4.88 -9.51
N GLU A 128 11.15 4.31 -8.58
CA GLU A 128 9.91 4.91 -8.10
C GLU A 128 10.18 6.18 -7.30
N GLU A 129 11.18 6.18 -6.41
CA GLU A 129 11.65 7.39 -5.71
C GLU A 129 11.92 8.55 -6.66
N MET A 130 12.45 8.24 -7.84
CA MET A 130 12.78 9.23 -8.84
C MET A 130 11.55 9.81 -9.54
N VAL A 131 10.46 9.05 -9.65
CA VAL A 131 9.17 9.52 -10.19
C VAL A 131 8.39 10.29 -9.11
N THR A 132 8.49 9.88 -7.85
CA THR A 132 7.66 10.40 -6.75
C THR A 132 8.25 11.59 -5.99
N ARG A 133 9.59 11.74 -5.91
CA ARG A 133 10.23 12.90 -5.25
C ARG A 133 9.87 14.23 -5.91
N ASP A 134 9.44 14.21 -7.16
CA ASP A 134 8.99 15.40 -7.87
C ASP A 134 7.47 15.56 -7.87
N VAL A 135 6.67 14.80 -7.09
CA VAL A 135 5.19 14.92 -7.09
C VAL A 135 4.72 16.34 -6.78
N ALA A 136 5.35 17.04 -5.82
CA ALA A 136 5.03 18.44 -5.54
C ALA A 136 5.32 19.35 -6.76
N GLN A 137 6.42 19.09 -7.48
CA GLN A 137 6.75 19.81 -8.70
C GLN A 137 5.84 19.41 -9.87
N LEU A 138 5.40 18.16 -9.96
CA LEU A 138 4.45 17.66 -10.96
C LEU A 138 3.08 18.29 -10.75
N LEU A 139 2.63 18.37 -9.49
CA LEU A 139 1.42 19.10 -9.09
C LEU A 139 1.49 20.56 -9.55
N VAL A 140 2.60 21.25 -9.26
CA VAL A 140 2.82 22.62 -9.72
C VAL A 140 2.78 22.73 -11.25
N ARG A 141 3.52 21.87 -11.96
CA ARG A 141 3.61 21.90 -13.43
C ARG A 141 2.29 21.57 -14.12
N GLN A 142 1.48 20.66 -13.59
CA GLN A 142 0.17 20.33 -14.18
C GLN A 142 -0.83 21.46 -13.99
N ILE A 143 -0.85 22.06 -12.81
CA ILE A 143 -1.68 23.22 -12.50
C ILE A 143 -1.27 24.43 -13.35
N GLU A 144 0.04 24.72 -13.48
CA GLU A 144 0.54 25.76 -14.38
C GLU A 144 0.17 25.53 -15.86
N ARG A 145 -0.02 24.27 -16.27
CA ARG A 145 -0.50 23.90 -17.60
C ARG A 145 -2.03 23.97 -17.73
N GLY A 146 -2.74 24.38 -16.69
CA GLY A 146 -4.20 24.49 -16.66
C GLY A 146 -4.93 23.14 -16.64
N HIS A 147 -4.27 22.06 -16.22
CA HIS A 147 -4.88 20.74 -16.10
C HIS A 147 -5.31 20.48 -14.65
N PRO A 148 -6.51 19.91 -14.40
CA PRO A 148 -6.88 19.43 -13.08
C PRO A 148 -6.02 18.22 -12.69
N VAL A 149 -5.74 18.10 -11.39
CA VAL A 149 -4.95 17.02 -10.81
C VAL A 149 -5.86 16.09 -10.01
N SER A 150 -5.86 14.81 -10.33
CA SER A 150 -6.64 13.80 -9.59
C SER A 150 -5.78 13.16 -8.49
N VAL A 151 -6.26 13.18 -7.25
CA VAL A 151 -5.65 12.54 -6.08
C VAL A 151 -6.70 11.69 -5.36
N ASP A 152 -6.55 10.36 -5.41
CA ASP A 152 -7.54 9.39 -4.91
C ASP A 152 -8.93 9.59 -5.53
N ASN A 153 -9.95 9.97 -4.75
CA ASN A 153 -11.29 10.30 -5.25
C ASN A 153 -11.51 11.80 -5.50
N PHE A 154 -10.48 12.63 -5.28
CA PHE A 154 -10.56 14.08 -5.43
C PHE A 154 -10.01 14.52 -6.77
N GLU A 155 -10.72 15.40 -7.47
CA GLU A 155 -10.23 16.13 -8.62
C GLU A 155 -10.02 17.59 -8.20
N ILE A 156 -8.77 18.06 -8.29
CA ILE A 156 -8.32 19.36 -7.76
C ILE A 156 -7.93 20.26 -8.93
N TYR A 157 -8.56 21.41 -9.03
CA TYR A 157 -8.22 22.48 -9.94
C TYR A 157 -7.73 23.69 -9.16
N ALA A 158 -6.75 24.41 -9.71
CA ALA A 158 -6.27 25.68 -9.16
C ALA A 158 -5.83 26.60 -10.30
N ASP A 159 -5.91 27.91 -10.10
CA ASP A 159 -5.48 28.91 -11.10
C ASP A 159 -3.95 29.08 -11.10
N GLY A 160 -3.30 28.76 -9.99
CA GLY A 160 -1.86 28.81 -9.85
C GLY A 160 -1.35 27.93 -8.73
N ALA A 161 -0.10 27.49 -8.86
CA ALA A 161 0.59 26.70 -7.85
C ALA A 161 2.01 27.24 -7.68
N ARG A 162 2.49 27.32 -6.45
CA ARG A 162 3.87 27.69 -6.14
C ARG A 162 4.42 26.83 -5.02
N LEU A 163 5.68 26.42 -5.15
CA LEU A 163 6.40 25.80 -4.04
C LEU A 163 6.71 26.88 -2.99
N VAL A 164 6.43 26.60 -1.72
CA VAL A 164 6.80 27.46 -0.61
C VAL A 164 8.06 26.85 0.01
N GLU A 165 9.18 27.56 -0.12
CA GLU A 165 10.43 27.20 0.56
C GLU A 165 10.30 27.57 2.04
N GLU A 166 9.86 26.61 2.85
CA GLU A 166 9.80 26.73 4.30
C GLU A 166 10.40 25.45 4.92
N GLU A 167 11.64 25.53 5.41
CA GLU A 167 12.28 24.43 6.13
C GLU A 167 11.70 24.36 7.55
N ARG A 168 10.90 23.32 7.82
CA ARG A 168 10.41 22.96 9.15
C ARG A 168 10.67 21.47 9.38
N GLU A 169 11.07 21.11 10.61
CA GLU A 169 11.21 19.70 11.01
C GLU A 169 9.92 18.92 10.71
N GLY A 170 10.05 17.80 9.99
CA GLY A 170 8.93 16.92 9.63
C GLY A 170 8.11 17.35 8.39
N ILE A 171 8.47 18.42 7.68
CA ILE A 171 7.79 18.85 6.44
C ILE A 171 8.76 18.76 5.25
N ASN A 172 8.41 17.94 4.24
CA ASN A 172 9.22 17.70 3.04
C ASN A 172 8.92 18.71 1.92
N ALA A 173 7.66 19.12 1.75
CA ALA A 173 7.29 20.17 0.80
C ALA A 173 5.97 20.87 1.17
N ILE A 174 5.85 22.14 0.81
CA ILE A 174 4.58 22.89 0.88
C ILE A 174 4.30 23.47 -0.51
N VAL A 175 3.12 23.19 -1.06
CA VAL A 175 2.63 23.79 -2.30
C VAL A 175 1.46 24.70 -1.98
N ALA A 176 1.58 25.99 -2.28
CA ALA A 176 0.48 26.93 -2.18
C ALA A 176 -0.28 26.99 -3.51
N LEU A 177 -1.56 26.67 -3.45
CA LEU A 177 -2.49 26.64 -4.56
C LEU A 177 -3.44 27.83 -4.46
N ASP A 178 -3.58 28.59 -5.54
CA ASP A 178 -4.40 29.79 -5.63
C ASP A 178 -5.73 29.47 -6.32
N HIS A 179 -6.84 29.97 -5.77
CA HIS A 179 -8.21 29.77 -6.28
C HIS A 179 -8.53 28.31 -6.60
N VAL A 180 -8.62 27.51 -5.54
CA VAL A 180 -8.77 26.06 -5.63
C VAL A 180 -10.23 25.66 -5.68
N ALA A 181 -10.55 24.73 -6.56
CA ALA A 181 -11.78 23.95 -6.55
C ALA A 181 -11.42 22.47 -6.44
N ALA A 182 -11.99 21.75 -5.47
CA ALA A 182 -11.80 20.32 -5.32
C ALA A 182 -13.15 19.62 -5.29
N VAL A 183 -13.27 18.51 -6.02
CA VAL A 183 -14.49 17.73 -6.16
C VAL A 183 -14.21 16.28 -5.79
N GLU A 184 -14.95 15.74 -4.82
CA GLU A 184 -14.93 14.32 -4.50
C GLU A 184 -15.93 13.57 -5.37
N THR A 185 -15.49 12.51 -6.03
CA THR A 185 -16.33 11.65 -6.86
C THR A 185 -16.47 10.25 -6.26
N ASP A 186 -17.59 9.60 -6.53
CA ASP A 186 -17.75 8.18 -6.24
C ASP A 186 -17.19 7.29 -7.36
N LYS A 187 -17.28 5.97 -7.18
CA LYS A 187 -16.77 4.99 -8.16
C LYS A 187 -17.50 5.01 -9.50
N GLU A 188 -18.64 5.69 -9.58
CA GLU A 188 -19.48 5.85 -10.77
C GLU A 188 -19.28 7.23 -11.41
N GLY A 189 -18.39 8.06 -10.85
CA GLY A 189 -18.06 9.40 -11.33
C GLY A 189 -19.08 10.46 -10.92
N LEU A 190 -19.98 10.16 -9.98
CA LEU A 190 -20.93 11.13 -9.44
C LEU A 190 -20.28 11.95 -8.33
N VAL A 191 -20.54 13.26 -8.35
CA VAL A 191 -20.03 14.20 -7.35
C VAL A 191 -20.70 13.92 -6.00
N LYS A 192 -19.89 13.63 -4.99
CA LYS A 192 -20.29 13.43 -3.60
C LYS A 192 -20.16 14.69 -2.78
N SER A 193 -19.05 15.41 -2.95
CA SER A 193 -18.78 16.65 -2.24
C SER A 193 -17.98 17.58 -3.14
N ASP A 194 -18.16 18.88 -2.94
CA ASP A 194 -17.42 19.92 -3.64
C ASP A 194 -17.00 21.01 -2.66
N VAL A 195 -15.79 21.52 -2.85
CA VAL A 195 -15.23 22.59 -2.01
C VAL A 195 -14.44 23.57 -2.86
N THR A 196 -14.58 24.84 -2.53
CA THR A 196 -13.85 25.95 -3.16
C THR A 196 -13.17 26.78 -2.09
N SER A 197 -11.99 27.29 -2.40
CA SER A 197 -11.19 28.12 -1.49
C SER A 197 -10.31 29.08 -2.28
N ARG A 198 -10.07 30.26 -1.70
CA ARG A 198 -9.15 31.23 -2.30
C ARG A 198 -7.69 30.76 -2.20
N LEU A 199 -7.32 30.06 -1.13
CA LEU A 199 -5.96 29.60 -0.90
C LEU A 199 -5.99 28.21 -0.28
N ALA A 200 -5.35 27.24 -0.93
CA ALA A 200 -5.08 25.94 -0.34
C ALA A 200 -3.58 25.75 -0.14
N LEU A 201 -3.20 25.18 0.99
CA LEU A 201 -1.84 24.71 1.24
C LEU A 201 -1.86 23.19 1.18
N PHE A 202 -1.13 22.63 0.22
CA PHE A 202 -0.85 21.21 0.15
C PHE A 202 0.47 20.96 0.88
N VAL A 203 0.39 20.43 2.09
CA VAL A 203 1.56 20.15 2.95
C VAL A 203 1.89 18.68 2.85
N VAL A 204 3.17 18.40 2.63
CA VAL A 204 3.72 17.07 2.45
C VAL A 204 4.70 16.82 3.60
N PHE A 205 4.37 15.90 4.50
CA PHE A 205 5.16 15.61 5.71
C PHE A 205 6.24 14.56 5.44
N ASP A 206 7.43 14.70 6.04
CA ASP A 206 8.40 13.60 6.12
C ASP A 206 7.99 12.69 7.29
N SER A 207 8.18 11.38 7.15
CA SER A 207 7.90 10.42 8.22
C SER A 207 9.17 9.84 8.85
N SER A 208 10.31 10.49 8.61
CA SER A 208 11.55 10.15 9.28
C SER A 208 11.77 11.06 10.51
N ASP A 209 12.03 10.38 11.64
CA ASP A 209 12.39 10.86 12.99
C ASP A 209 11.18 11.20 13.90
N GLU A 210 10.97 10.61 15.08
CA GLU A 210 11.87 9.94 16.04
C GLU A 210 11.12 8.84 16.84
N MET A 211 11.90 7.90 17.36
CA MET A 211 11.51 6.79 18.24
C MET A 211 10.82 7.29 19.53
N GLY A 212 9.50 7.44 19.51
CA GLY A 212 8.62 7.52 20.67
C GLY A 212 7.67 6.33 20.68
N ASP A 213 7.48 5.70 21.84
CA ASP A 213 6.66 4.51 22.06
C ASP A 213 5.17 4.79 21.76
N GLY A 214 4.80 4.80 20.48
CA GLY A 214 3.49 5.20 19.99
C GLY A 214 3.46 5.31 18.46
N ALA A 215 2.92 4.27 17.81
CA ALA A 215 2.75 4.08 16.38
C ALA A 215 2.29 5.32 15.57
N ALA A 216 3.23 6.15 15.12
CA ALA A 216 3.06 7.01 13.95
C ALA A 216 3.53 6.25 12.71
N GLU A 217 2.67 6.21 11.68
CA GLU A 217 2.93 5.46 10.44
C GLU A 217 4.10 6.08 9.66
N PRO A 218 5.04 5.27 9.15
CA PRO A 218 5.99 5.73 8.14
C PRO A 218 5.25 5.95 6.81
N GLY A 219 4.96 7.20 6.46
CA GLY A 219 4.50 7.64 5.16
C GLY A 219 4.41 9.17 5.05
N LEU A 220 4.74 9.71 3.88
CA LEU A 220 4.41 11.03 3.34
C LEU A 220 2.91 11.22 3.49
N ARG A 221 2.55 11.87 4.58
CA ARG A 221 1.19 12.32 4.80
C ARG A 221 1.04 13.63 4.03
N GLY A 222 -0.04 13.72 3.27
CA GLY A 222 -0.49 14.96 2.68
C GLY A 222 -1.59 15.55 3.56
N ALA A 223 -1.61 16.86 3.73
CA ALA A 223 -2.81 17.55 4.17
C ALA A 223 -3.10 18.67 3.18
N ILE A 224 -4.33 18.70 2.68
CA ILE A 224 -4.86 19.91 2.06
C ILE A 224 -5.51 20.73 3.16
N VAL A 225 -4.96 21.92 3.35
CA VAL A 225 -5.50 22.92 4.24
C VAL A 225 -6.10 24.02 3.38
N LEU A 226 -7.40 24.20 3.47
CA LEU A 226 -8.13 25.24 2.74
C LEU A 226 -8.44 26.39 3.70
N GLU A 227 -8.11 27.61 3.30
CA GLU A 227 -8.49 28.82 4.03
C GLU A 227 -9.79 29.40 3.46
N ASP A 228 -10.70 29.83 4.34
CA ASP A 228 -11.99 30.42 4.00
C ASP A 228 -12.80 29.56 2.99
N ALA A 229 -12.80 28.26 3.24
CA ALA A 229 -13.41 27.30 2.34
C ALA A 229 -14.95 27.33 2.41
N ILE A 230 -15.57 27.18 1.24
CA ILE A 230 -17.02 27.04 1.08
C ILE A 230 -17.27 25.79 0.25
N GLY A 231 -18.10 24.90 0.74
CA GLY A 231 -18.38 23.64 0.07
C GLY A 231 -19.67 22.97 0.53
N TYR A 232 -19.98 21.86 -0.10
CA TYR A 232 -21.13 21.02 0.22
C TYR A 232 -20.68 19.58 0.43
N ASP A 233 -21.09 18.99 1.55
CA ASP A 233 -20.84 17.58 1.85
C ASP A 233 -22.13 16.77 1.66
N GLY A 234 -22.12 15.88 0.66
CA GLY A 234 -23.24 15.02 0.33
C GLY A 234 -23.51 13.91 1.35
N ASN A 235 -22.56 13.54 2.20
CA ASN A 235 -22.79 12.54 3.25
C ASN A 235 -23.59 13.11 4.42
N SER A 236 -23.31 14.35 4.81
CA SER A 236 -24.01 15.04 5.90
C SER A 236 -25.18 15.90 5.42
N GLY A 237 -25.25 16.21 4.12
CA GLY A 237 -26.27 17.09 3.53
C GLY A 237 -26.14 18.53 4.00
N THR A 238 -24.93 18.95 4.40
CA THR A 238 -24.67 20.28 4.99
C THR A 238 -23.70 21.10 4.16
N TYR A 239 -23.95 22.41 4.10
CA TYR A 239 -22.98 23.37 3.63
C TYR A 239 -21.86 23.56 4.66
N MET A 240 -20.63 23.39 4.22
CA MET A 240 -19.43 23.75 4.97
C MET A 240 -19.06 25.19 4.62
N GLY A 241 -18.92 26.06 5.62
CA GLY A 241 -18.59 27.46 5.37
C GLY A 241 -18.04 28.16 6.60
N GLY A 242 -16.96 28.91 6.39
CA GLY A 242 -16.33 29.75 7.41
C GLY A 242 -15.32 29.00 8.27
N GLY A 243 -14.04 29.25 8.02
CA GLY A 243 -12.92 28.70 8.77
C GLY A 243 -11.92 27.93 7.92
N ARG A 244 -10.89 27.41 8.59
CA ARG A 244 -9.84 26.56 8.01
C ARG A 244 -10.36 25.13 7.93
N LEU A 245 -10.57 24.61 6.73
CA LEU A 245 -10.94 23.21 6.50
C LEU A 245 -9.67 22.40 6.20
N GLN A 246 -9.59 21.19 6.74
CA GLN A 246 -8.45 20.32 6.52
C GLN A 246 -8.92 18.94 6.09
N PHE A 247 -8.42 18.50 4.93
CA PHE A 247 -8.67 17.18 4.40
C PHE A 247 -7.36 16.38 4.47
N PRO A 248 -7.30 15.30 5.27
CA PRO A 248 -6.15 14.41 5.23
C PRO A 248 -6.14 13.70 3.88
N LEU A 249 -5.02 13.82 3.17
CA LEU A 249 -4.77 13.04 1.97
C LEU A 249 -3.69 12.03 2.29
N THR A 250 -4.03 10.77 2.17
CA THR A 250 -3.00 9.75 2.08
C THR A 250 -2.44 9.83 0.68
N ILE A 251 -1.33 10.55 0.52
CA ILE A 251 -0.51 10.44 -0.69
C ILE A 251 -0.03 8.99 -0.66
N PRO A 252 -0.44 8.14 -1.60
CA PRO A 252 -0.01 6.75 -1.59
C PRO A 252 1.51 6.75 -1.64
N HIS A 253 2.15 6.35 -0.53
CA HIS A 253 3.56 6.02 -0.58
C HIS A 253 3.69 4.85 -1.54
N SER A 254 4.23 5.11 -2.73
CA SER A 254 4.56 4.05 -3.66
C SER A 254 5.83 3.31 -3.18
N PHE A 255 6.68 4.01 -2.41
CA PHE A 255 8.06 3.67 -2.09
C PHE A 255 8.35 2.31 -1.41
N ASP A 256 7.42 1.77 -0.59
CA ASP A 256 7.60 0.50 0.14
C ASP A 256 6.30 -0.30 0.35
N ASP A 257 5.16 0.15 -0.19
CA ASP A 257 3.84 -0.43 0.10
C ASP A 257 3.37 -1.45 -0.96
N ASP A 258 4.27 -1.88 -1.83
CA ASP A 258 4.07 -2.97 -2.78
C ASP A 258 5.09 -4.09 -2.53
N PRO A 259 4.64 -5.35 -2.31
CA PRO A 259 5.52 -6.49 -2.10
C PRO A 259 6.59 -6.70 -3.20
N LYS A 260 6.42 -6.13 -4.40
CA LYS A 260 7.44 -6.23 -5.47
C LYS A 260 8.77 -5.58 -5.12
N PHE A 261 8.77 -4.56 -4.25
CA PHE A 261 9.96 -3.82 -3.81
C PHE A 261 10.74 -4.52 -2.69
N LEU A 262 10.18 -5.58 -2.13
CA LEU A 262 10.79 -6.33 -1.03
C LEU A 262 11.65 -7.49 -1.53
N THR A 263 12.79 -7.69 -0.87
CA THR A 263 13.64 -8.87 -1.06
C THR A 263 12.97 -10.13 -0.51
N GLY A 264 13.44 -11.32 -0.89
CA GLY A 264 12.85 -12.58 -0.39
C GLY A 264 13.00 -12.79 1.12
N GLY A 265 13.98 -12.13 1.76
CA GLY A 265 14.09 -12.07 3.22
C GLY A 265 12.98 -11.21 3.83
N GLU A 266 12.81 -10.01 3.31
CA GLU A 266 11.78 -9.06 3.77
C GLU A 266 10.37 -9.59 3.53
N LEU A 267 10.11 -10.21 2.37
CA LEU A 267 8.84 -10.88 2.05
C LEU A 267 8.49 -11.99 3.04
N ARG A 268 9.48 -12.75 3.51
CA ARG A 268 9.26 -13.80 4.53
C ARG A 268 9.01 -13.19 5.91
N ALA A 269 9.75 -12.15 6.28
CA ALA A 269 9.53 -11.41 7.52
C ALA A 269 8.15 -10.72 7.54
N LEU A 270 7.64 -10.33 6.38
CA LEU A 270 6.33 -9.70 6.24
C LEU A 270 5.17 -10.65 6.58
N ARG A 271 5.35 -11.98 6.45
CA ARG A 271 4.34 -12.96 6.87
C ARG A 271 4.07 -12.95 8.38
N SER A 272 5.09 -12.68 9.18
CA SER A 272 4.95 -12.57 10.64
C SER A 272 4.44 -11.21 11.11
N ALA A 273 4.62 -10.17 10.31
CA ALA A 273 4.25 -8.79 10.65
C ALA A 273 3.58 -8.11 9.45
N PRO A 274 2.37 -8.54 9.04
CA PRO A 274 1.70 -8.01 7.86
C PRO A 274 1.34 -6.51 7.99
N GLU A 275 1.24 -6.00 9.23
CA GLU A 275 1.03 -4.59 9.54
C GLU A 275 2.16 -3.66 9.11
N ARG A 276 3.31 -4.17 8.66
CA ARG A 276 4.34 -3.34 8.02
C ARG A 276 3.89 -2.74 6.68
N MET A 277 2.86 -3.31 6.05
CA MET A 277 2.22 -2.72 4.88
C MET A 277 1.12 -1.74 5.33
N SER A 278 1.12 -0.54 4.77
CA SER A 278 0.21 0.55 5.13
C SER A 278 -1.26 0.18 4.85
N PHE A 279 -1.49 -0.55 3.75
CA PHE A 279 -2.84 -1.01 3.41
C PHE A 279 -3.40 -2.05 4.40
N VAL A 280 -2.53 -2.71 5.18
CA VAL A 280 -2.91 -3.60 6.29
C VAL A 280 -3.01 -2.79 7.58
N SER A 281 -2.03 -1.94 7.89
CA SER A 281 -2.02 -1.09 9.09
C SER A 281 -3.27 -0.22 9.18
N SER A 282 -3.71 0.38 8.07
CA SER A 282 -4.91 1.22 8.00
C SER A 282 -6.18 0.44 8.39
N ARG A 283 -6.32 -0.80 7.92
CA ARG A 283 -7.47 -1.65 8.28
C ARG A 283 -7.37 -2.18 9.70
N ARG A 284 -6.15 -2.47 10.15
CA ARG A 284 -5.86 -2.84 11.53
C ARG A 284 -6.25 -1.70 12.47
N ASP A 285 -5.85 -0.46 12.19
CA ASP A 285 -6.17 0.70 13.02
C ASP A 285 -7.69 0.94 13.10
N THR A 286 -8.38 0.81 11.96
CA THR A 286 -9.85 0.86 11.92
C THR A 286 -10.48 -0.18 12.85
N LEU A 287 -9.98 -1.42 12.84
CA LEU A 287 -10.47 -2.48 13.71
C LEU A 287 -10.14 -2.21 15.18
N VAL A 288 -8.91 -1.77 15.46
CA VAL A 288 -8.41 -1.43 16.80
C VAL A 288 -9.26 -0.33 17.43
N ARG A 289 -9.54 0.76 16.70
CA ARG A 289 -10.39 1.87 17.18
C ARG A 289 -11.80 1.40 17.49
N ARG A 290 -12.41 0.59 16.62
CA ARG A 290 -13.77 0.05 16.84
C ARG A 290 -13.83 -0.89 18.04
N LEU A 291 -12.84 -1.77 18.19
CA LEU A 291 -12.70 -2.65 19.37
C LEU A 291 -12.56 -1.84 20.66
N ALA A 292 -11.66 -0.87 20.65
CA ALA A 292 -11.43 0.00 21.79
C ALA A 292 -12.67 0.82 22.13
N ALA A 293 -13.41 1.31 21.13
CA ALA A 293 -14.65 2.05 21.31
C ALA A 293 -15.73 1.21 21.99
N ILE A 294 -15.98 -0.01 21.48
CA ILE A 294 -16.99 -0.91 22.07
C ILE A 294 -16.68 -1.24 23.52
N ASP A 295 -15.42 -1.56 23.83
CA ASP A 295 -15.03 -1.89 25.20
C ASP A 295 -15.06 -0.68 26.14
N SER A 296 -14.70 0.51 25.63
CA SER A 296 -14.78 1.75 26.41
C SER A 296 -16.23 2.12 26.73
N VAL A 297 -17.12 1.99 25.74
CA VAL A 297 -18.56 2.23 25.91
C VAL A 297 -19.22 1.17 26.77
N ALA A 298 -18.77 -0.08 26.70
CA ALA A 298 -19.22 -1.16 27.57
C ALA A 298 -18.88 -0.88 29.05
N SER A 299 -17.66 -0.40 29.33
CA SER A 299 -17.26 0.05 30.67
C SER A 299 -18.08 1.26 31.13
N MET A 300 -18.42 2.18 30.22
CA MET A 300 -19.29 3.31 30.53
C MET A 300 -20.71 2.87 30.89
N GLY A 301 -21.23 1.86 30.19
CA GLY A 301 -22.54 1.26 30.49
C GLY A 301 -22.61 0.61 31.87
N SER A 302 -21.53 -0.06 32.33
CA SER A 302 -21.48 -0.59 33.69
C SER A 302 -21.46 0.50 34.75
N ASP A 303 -20.70 1.58 34.53
CA ASP A 303 -20.64 2.72 35.46
C ASP A 303 -22.02 3.37 35.65
N PHE A 304 -22.78 3.52 34.55
CA PHE A 304 -24.17 4.03 34.61
C PHE A 304 -25.13 3.08 35.32
N ALA A 305 -24.98 1.76 35.15
CA ALA A 305 -25.79 0.78 35.86
C ALA A 305 -25.55 0.82 37.39
N GLU A 306 -24.35 1.20 37.81
CA GLU A 306 -23.98 1.43 39.21
C GLU A 306 -24.40 2.82 39.75
N GLY A 307 -24.98 3.68 38.89
CA GLY A 307 -25.42 5.03 39.25
C GLY A 307 -24.30 6.06 39.36
N SER A 308 -23.10 5.75 38.86
CA SER A 308 -21.95 6.65 38.89
C SER A 308 -21.90 7.55 37.64
N PRO A 309 -21.68 8.86 37.78
CA PRO A 309 -21.52 9.75 36.62
C PRO A 309 -20.17 9.51 35.94
N VAL A 310 -20.17 9.49 34.61
CA VAL A 310 -18.95 9.25 33.83
C VAL A 310 -18.30 10.57 33.49
N THR A 311 -17.01 10.69 33.80
CA THR A 311 -16.22 11.89 33.48
C THR A 311 -15.41 11.67 32.21
N MET A 312 -15.62 12.53 31.22
CA MET A 312 -14.84 12.59 29.99
C MET A 312 -13.95 13.83 30.03
N SER A 313 -12.72 13.71 29.53
CA SER A 313 -11.77 14.84 29.49
C SER A 313 -11.61 15.32 28.06
N GLY A 314 -11.45 16.61 27.83
CA GLY A 314 -11.16 17.18 26.52
C GLY A 314 -9.97 18.14 26.58
N ALA A 315 -9.48 18.56 25.41
CA ALA A 315 -8.35 19.49 25.30
C ALA A 315 -8.58 20.79 26.09
N GLY A 316 -7.51 21.37 26.63
CA GLY A 316 -7.53 22.68 27.29
C GLY A 316 -8.20 22.71 28.68
N GLY A 317 -8.15 21.60 29.44
CA GLY A 317 -8.71 21.55 30.81
C GLY A 317 -10.24 21.50 30.86
N ARG A 318 -10.89 21.20 29.72
CA ARG A 318 -12.32 20.94 29.62
C ARG A 318 -12.60 19.52 30.12
N SER A 319 -13.61 19.35 30.97
CA SER A 319 -14.14 18.02 31.29
C SER A 319 -15.67 18.04 31.28
N ILE A 320 -16.26 16.90 30.93
CA ILE A 320 -17.70 16.72 30.88
C ILE A 320 -18.07 15.61 31.85
N ARG A 321 -19.01 15.88 32.77
CA ARG A 321 -19.64 14.83 33.58
C ARG A 321 -20.99 14.48 32.98
N LEU A 322 -21.15 13.25 32.52
CA LEU A 322 -22.37 12.74 31.91
C LEU A 322 -23.17 11.94 32.94
N PHE A 323 -24.45 12.29 33.11
CA PHE A 323 -25.42 11.57 33.92
C PHE A 323 -26.44 10.90 32.98
N ALA A 324 -26.45 9.58 32.97
CA ALA A 324 -27.30 8.77 32.11
C ALA A 324 -27.78 7.51 32.85
N GLY A 325 -28.95 6.99 32.45
CA GLY A 325 -29.49 5.72 32.96
C GLY A 325 -28.98 4.49 32.21
N GLY A 326 -28.26 4.70 31.10
CA GLY A 326 -27.68 3.63 30.29
C GLY A 326 -27.37 4.07 28.86
N LEU A 327 -26.80 3.15 28.10
CA LEU A 327 -26.48 3.34 26.68
C LEU A 327 -27.16 2.27 25.87
N PHE A 328 -27.74 2.65 24.73
CA PHE A 328 -28.38 1.73 23.80
C PHE A 328 -27.69 1.84 22.44
N PRO A 329 -27.15 0.73 21.92
CA PRO A 329 -26.48 0.76 20.63
C PRO A 329 -27.46 1.06 19.50
N MET A 330 -27.02 1.89 18.55
CA MET A 330 -27.65 2.17 17.26
C MET A 330 -26.59 2.11 16.16
N GLU A 331 -27.01 2.04 14.90
CA GLU A 331 -26.09 1.96 13.77
C GLU A 331 -25.09 3.13 13.77
N GLY A 332 -23.80 2.84 14.05
CA GLY A 332 -22.71 3.82 14.12
C GLY A 332 -22.74 4.81 15.29
N ARG A 333 -23.64 4.67 16.27
CA ARG A 333 -23.75 5.58 17.44
C ARG A 333 -24.40 4.90 18.64
N TRP A 334 -24.25 5.46 19.84
CA TRP A 334 -24.94 4.99 21.03
C TRP A 334 -25.93 6.04 21.51
N ARG A 335 -27.20 5.68 21.65
CA ARG A 335 -28.21 6.55 22.27
C ARG A 335 -28.00 6.55 23.78
N ILE A 336 -27.93 7.74 24.36
CA ILE A 336 -27.82 7.95 25.80
C ILE A 336 -29.25 7.95 26.36
N ALA A 337 -29.52 7.11 27.35
CA ALA A 337 -30.82 7.08 28.01
C ALA A 337 -30.83 8.00 29.24
N PRO A 338 -31.95 8.68 29.52
CA PRO A 338 -32.06 9.52 30.69
C PRO A 338 -32.01 8.68 31.99
N PRO A 339 -31.55 9.26 33.12
CA PRO A 339 -31.52 8.58 34.41
C PRO A 339 -32.91 8.12 34.87
N THR A 340 -32.98 7.03 35.65
CA THR A 340 -34.24 6.47 36.16
C THR A 340 -35.02 7.50 36.99
N GLY A 341 -36.16 7.97 36.48
CA GLY A 341 -37.00 8.99 37.13
C GLY A 341 -36.81 10.42 36.61
N GLU A 342 -35.82 10.65 35.75
CA GLU A 342 -35.60 11.91 35.05
C GLU A 342 -36.02 11.75 33.58
N GLY A 343 -36.73 12.73 33.01
CA GLY A 343 -37.20 12.68 31.61
C GLY A 343 -36.19 13.22 30.59
N GLN A 344 -35.01 13.66 31.04
CA GLN A 344 -34.00 14.36 30.24
C GLN A 344 -32.60 13.86 30.61
N ILE A 345 -31.67 13.92 29.67
CA ILE A 345 -30.25 13.63 29.88
C ILE A 345 -29.61 14.88 30.46
N ARG A 346 -28.75 14.73 31.47
CA ARG A 346 -28.01 15.85 32.07
C ARG A 346 -26.51 15.63 31.89
N TYR A 347 -25.81 16.63 31.36
CA TYR A 347 -24.36 16.65 31.41
C TYR A 347 -23.83 18.03 31.83
N GLU A 348 -22.75 18.03 32.58
CA GLU A 348 -22.13 19.24 33.09
C GLU A 348 -20.83 19.50 32.35
N ARG A 349 -20.72 20.66 31.70
CA ARG A 349 -19.48 21.12 31.07
C ARG A 349 -18.68 21.91 32.10
N ILE A 350 -17.53 21.36 32.48
CA ILE A 350 -16.61 21.96 33.43
C ILE A 350 -15.44 22.55 32.64
N ARG A 351 -15.28 23.87 32.69
CA ARG A 351 -14.10 24.55 32.14
C ARG A 351 -13.28 25.12 33.29
N THR A 352 -12.00 24.75 33.33
CA THR A 352 -11.05 25.29 34.29
C THR A 352 -10.27 26.40 33.60
N ASP A 353 -10.38 27.62 34.10
CA ASP A 353 -9.63 28.77 33.58
C ASP A 353 -8.16 28.70 34.02
N ALA A 354 -7.26 29.44 33.36
CA ALA A 354 -5.82 29.46 33.64
C ALA A 354 -5.48 29.88 35.09
N ASN A 355 -6.40 30.61 35.75
CA ASN A 355 -6.30 31.02 37.15
C ASN A 355 -6.97 30.05 38.14
N GLY A 356 -7.37 28.85 37.72
CA GLY A 356 -8.01 27.83 38.58
C GLY A 356 -9.49 28.06 38.87
N GLY A 357 -10.13 29.07 38.27
CA GLY A 357 -11.57 29.29 38.34
C GLY A 357 -12.33 28.20 37.61
N ARG A 358 -13.30 27.57 38.27
CA ARG A 358 -14.09 26.46 37.71
C ARG A 358 -15.46 26.99 37.29
N ARG A 359 -15.76 26.98 35.99
CA ARG A 359 -17.08 27.30 35.45
C ARG A 359 -17.82 26.01 35.13
N ILE A 360 -19.04 25.87 35.61
CA ILE A 360 -19.90 24.71 35.38
C ILE A 360 -21.12 25.18 34.60
N ASP A 361 -21.25 24.68 33.37
CA ASP A 361 -22.45 24.88 32.57
C ASP A 361 -23.27 23.57 32.64
N VAL A 362 -24.49 23.65 33.19
CA VAL A 362 -25.39 22.49 33.27
C VAL A 362 -26.21 22.45 32.01
N ILE A 363 -26.15 21.32 31.30
CA ILE A 363 -26.83 21.13 30.03
C ILE A 363 -27.82 19.99 30.18
N THR A 364 -29.11 20.25 29.92
CA THR A 364 -30.14 19.23 29.83
C THR A 364 -30.60 19.08 28.38
N ALA A 365 -30.77 17.84 27.94
CA ALA A 365 -31.16 17.51 26.57
C ALA A 365 -32.26 16.46 26.56
N ARG A 366 -33.14 16.52 25.56
CA ARG A 366 -34.20 15.52 25.39
C ARG A 366 -33.65 14.21 24.83
N ASP A 367 -32.78 14.31 23.82
CA ASP A 367 -32.11 13.18 23.20
C ASP A 367 -30.60 13.46 23.08
N GLY A 368 -29.80 12.40 23.22
CA GLY A 368 -28.35 12.48 23.19
C GLY A 368 -27.75 11.24 22.56
N TYR A 369 -26.73 11.44 21.73
CA TYR A 369 -26.02 10.39 21.03
C TYR A 369 -24.52 10.53 21.29
N LEU A 370 -23.87 9.41 21.56
CA LEU A 370 -22.43 9.27 21.60
C LEU A 370 -21.93 8.68 20.27
N ARG A 371 -20.88 9.27 19.71
CA ARG A 371 -20.22 8.80 18.49
C ARG A 371 -18.71 8.75 18.69
N LEU A 372 -18.05 7.90 17.92
CA LEU A 372 -16.60 7.95 17.79
C LEU A 372 -16.22 9.20 16.98
N ASP A 373 -15.24 9.96 17.47
CA ASP A 373 -14.78 11.17 16.82
C ASP A 373 -13.61 10.83 15.88
N ASP A 374 -13.95 10.43 14.65
CA ASP A 374 -12.96 10.13 13.60
C ASP A 374 -12.27 11.40 13.06
N ALA A 375 -12.82 12.59 13.32
CA ALA A 375 -12.28 13.88 12.87
C ALA A 375 -11.27 14.50 13.85
N GLY A 376 -11.27 14.06 15.12
CA GLY A 376 -10.43 14.60 16.19
C GLY A 376 -8.93 14.31 16.06
N SER A 377 -8.52 13.36 15.21
CA SER A 377 -7.11 13.07 14.93
C SER A 377 -6.42 14.15 14.07
N THR A 378 -7.19 15.00 13.39
CA THR A 378 -6.64 15.94 12.41
C THR A 378 -6.33 17.32 13.02
N SER A 379 -7.03 17.72 14.08
CA SER A 379 -6.75 18.99 14.79
C SER A 379 -5.39 19.04 15.50
N LEU A 380 -4.77 17.87 15.70
CA LEU A 380 -3.45 17.71 16.35
C LEU A 380 -2.26 17.82 15.37
N LEU A 381 -2.48 17.76 14.05
CA LEU A 381 -1.37 17.73 13.09
C LEU A 381 -0.74 19.11 12.84
N LEU A 382 -1.39 20.19 13.28
CA LEU A 382 -0.85 21.55 13.27
C LEU A 382 -0.80 22.18 14.67
N ASP A 383 -1.41 21.56 15.68
CA ASP A 383 -1.40 22.04 17.06
C ASP A 383 -1.11 20.88 18.02
N ARG A 384 0.17 20.80 18.45
CA ARG A 384 0.79 19.83 19.39
C ARG A 384 1.09 18.43 18.83
N SER A 385 2.36 18.24 18.48
CA SER A 385 3.01 16.99 18.05
C SER A 385 3.29 15.97 19.16
N ASP A 386 2.84 16.18 20.40
CA ASP A 386 3.30 15.40 21.57
C ASP A 386 2.21 14.59 22.30
N GLU A 387 0.93 14.64 21.88
CA GLU A 387 -0.11 13.83 22.52
C GLU A 387 -0.35 12.50 21.77
N PRO A 388 -0.28 11.35 22.45
CA PRO A 388 -0.48 10.05 21.81
C PRO A 388 -1.89 9.98 21.23
N ALA A 389 -2.05 9.32 20.07
CA ALA A 389 -3.34 9.16 19.39
C ALA A 389 -4.43 8.70 20.38
N THR A 390 -5.30 9.63 20.80
CA THR A 390 -6.32 9.34 21.80
C THR A 390 -7.61 8.87 21.13
N LEU A 391 -8.26 7.86 21.73
CA LEU A 391 -9.62 7.48 21.36
C LEU A 391 -10.57 8.61 21.78
N ALA A 392 -10.98 9.42 20.82
CA ALA A 392 -11.85 10.56 21.04
C ALA A 392 -13.31 10.21 20.72
N PHE A 393 -14.22 10.81 21.48
CA PHE A 393 -15.65 10.68 21.32
C PHE A 393 -16.30 12.05 21.16
N ARG A 394 -17.46 12.03 20.52
CA ARG A 394 -18.32 13.20 20.35
C ARG A 394 -19.69 12.91 20.94
N ILE A 395 -20.24 13.89 21.66
CA ILE A 395 -21.62 13.88 22.13
C ILE A 395 -22.41 14.83 21.24
N ASP A 396 -23.49 14.34 20.63
CA ASP A 396 -24.50 15.11 19.91
C ASP A 396 -25.77 15.16 20.77
N ALA A 397 -26.18 16.35 21.20
CA ALA A 397 -27.38 16.56 22.01
C ALA A 397 -28.43 17.38 21.23
N GLU A 398 -29.69 16.98 21.31
CA GLU A 398 -30.84 17.62 20.64
C GLU A 398 -31.84 18.19 21.66
N ASP A 399 -32.51 19.29 21.29
CA ASP A 399 -33.44 20.04 22.14
C ASP A 399 -32.83 20.39 23.51
N VAL A 400 -31.79 21.21 23.47
CA VAL A 400 -30.90 21.46 24.60
C VAL A 400 -31.30 22.71 25.36
N THR A 401 -31.40 22.61 26.69
CA THR A 401 -31.53 23.75 27.60
C THR A 401 -30.24 23.89 28.40
N GLN A 402 -29.55 25.02 28.24
CA GLN A 402 -28.31 25.31 28.94
C GLN A 402 -28.57 26.31 30.06
N ARG A 403 -28.13 25.95 31.27
CA ARG A 403 -28.18 26.81 32.46
C ARG A 403 -26.77 27.15 32.91
N PHE A 404 -26.46 28.44 32.95
CA PHE A 404 -25.16 28.93 33.39
C PHE A 404 -25.15 29.11 34.92
N GLU A 405 -24.28 28.37 35.62
CA GLU A 405 -24.05 28.55 37.05
C GLU A 405 -22.80 29.41 37.24
N SER A 406 -22.97 30.74 37.22
CA SER A 406 -21.91 31.68 37.60
C SER A 406 -21.99 31.93 39.10
N GLY A 407 -20.85 31.88 39.80
CA GLY A 407 -20.75 32.00 41.27
C GLY A 407 -21.07 33.38 41.86
N GLY A 408 -22.17 34.02 41.44
CA GLY A 408 -22.66 35.29 41.97
C GLY A 408 -24.18 35.44 41.82
N PRO A 409 -24.83 36.35 42.57
CA PRO A 409 -26.29 36.46 42.70
C PRO A 409 -26.98 37.13 41.49
N GLN A 410 -26.56 36.80 40.27
CA GLN A 410 -27.13 37.31 39.03
C GLN A 410 -27.82 36.17 38.29
N GLU A 411 -29.07 36.41 37.88
CA GLU A 411 -30.03 35.45 37.32
C GLU A 411 -29.38 34.44 36.36
N ALA A 412 -29.61 33.15 36.62
CA ALA A 412 -29.21 32.07 35.72
C ALA A 412 -29.86 32.30 34.35
N ALA A 413 -29.07 32.73 33.36
CA ALA A 413 -29.54 32.82 32.00
C ALA A 413 -29.79 31.40 31.46
N GLU A 414 -31.02 31.13 31.01
CA GLU A 414 -31.39 29.90 30.33
C GLU A 414 -31.36 30.15 28.81
N ALA A 415 -30.53 29.39 28.10
CA ALA A 415 -30.44 29.46 26.64
C ALA A 415 -30.89 28.12 26.04
N SER A 416 -31.89 28.16 25.15
CA SER A 416 -32.36 26.98 24.43
C SER A 416 -31.71 26.90 23.05
N HIS A 417 -31.11 25.75 22.75
CA HIS A 417 -30.45 25.47 21.48
C HIS A 417 -31.07 24.24 20.83
N ARG A 418 -31.22 24.26 19.50
CA ARG A 418 -31.77 23.12 18.73
C ARG A 418 -30.83 21.91 18.77
N SER A 419 -29.53 22.13 18.71
CA SER A 419 -28.51 21.09 18.88
C SER A 419 -27.21 21.67 19.42
N ILE A 420 -26.50 20.88 20.22
CA ILE A 420 -25.14 21.17 20.69
C ILE A 420 -24.28 19.92 20.47
N TYR A 421 -23.04 20.11 20.04
CA TYR A 421 -22.06 19.04 19.96
C TYR A 421 -20.81 19.36 20.77
N ASP A 422 -20.26 18.33 21.41
CA ASP A 422 -18.98 18.39 22.12
C ASP A 422 -18.09 17.25 21.58
N ALA A 423 -17.06 17.60 20.80
CA ALA A 423 -16.11 16.67 20.19
C ALA A 423 -14.81 16.55 21.02
N GLY A 424 -13.88 15.65 20.66
CA GLY A 424 -12.56 15.54 21.30
C GLY A 424 -12.58 15.08 22.77
N LEU A 425 -13.52 14.21 23.13
CA LEU A 425 -13.69 13.73 24.50
C LEU A 425 -13.02 12.37 24.70
N THR A 426 -12.11 12.26 25.67
CA THR A 426 -11.44 11.01 26.05
C THR A 426 -12.06 10.42 27.30
N LEU A 427 -12.11 9.08 27.33
CA LEU A 427 -12.64 8.31 28.45
C LEU A 427 -11.53 7.91 29.43
N ARG A 428 -11.89 7.76 30.71
CA ARG A 428 -10.98 7.27 31.76
C ARG A 428 -10.45 5.88 31.43
N TYR A 429 -11.32 4.98 31.02
CA TYR A 429 -10.93 3.67 30.52
C TYR A 429 -10.71 3.77 29.01
N ASN A 430 -9.45 3.59 28.58
CA ASN A 430 -9.05 3.65 27.18
C ASN A 430 -8.15 2.44 26.86
N PRO A 431 -8.71 1.33 26.34
CA PRO A 431 -7.96 0.13 26.00
C PRO A 431 -7.25 0.22 24.64
N LEU A 432 -7.22 1.40 23.99
CA LEU A 432 -6.64 1.58 22.66
C LEU A 432 -5.18 1.10 22.60
N ALA A 433 -4.35 1.51 23.56
CA ALA A 433 -2.94 1.10 23.60
C ALA A 433 -2.76 -0.41 23.76
N THR A 434 -3.68 -1.07 24.49
CA THR A 434 -3.67 -2.53 24.66
C THR A 434 -3.92 -3.23 23.32
N TYR A 435 -4.93 -2.77 22.56
CA TYR A 435 -5.23 -3.31 21.24
C TYR A 435 -4.17 -2.96 20.19
N GLN A 436 -3.56 -1.78 20.27
CA GLN A 436 -2.45 -1.38 19.41
C GLN A 436 -1.19 -2.24 19.58
N ARG A 437 -1.02 -2.93 20.71
CA ARG A 437 0.10 -3.86 20.94
C ARG A 437 -0.19 -5.29 20.48
N MET A 438 -1.45 -5.62 20.18
CA MET A 438 -1.83 -6.97 19.73
C MET A 438 -1.43 -7.21 18.27
N SER A 439 -1.10 -8.47 17.95
CA SER A 439 -0.83 -8.88 16.57
C SER A 439 -2.11 -8.82 15.72
N SER A 440 -1.95 -8.69 14.40
CA SER A 440 -3.11 -8.67 13.48
C SER A 440 -4.00 -9.93 13.60
N PRO A 441 -3.45 -11.16 13.73
CA PRO A 441 -4.25 -12.35 14.02
C PRO A 441 -5.00 -12.31 15.36
N ASP A 442 -4.35 -11.82 16.42
CA ASP A 442 -4.97 -11.74 17.75
C ASP A 442 -6.11 -10.71 17.78
N LEU A 443 -5.96 -9.61 17.05
CA LEU A 443 -7.03 -8.61 16.88
C LEU A 443 -8.25 -9.17 16.16
N ILE A 444 -8.03 -9.96 15.11
CA ILE A 444 -9.12 -10.64 14.40
C ILE A 444 -9.81 -11.65 15.34
N ALA A 445 -9.03 -12.37 16.15
CA ALA A 445 -9.58 -13.28 17.15
C ALA A 445 -10.41 -12.52 18.21
N ALA A 446 -9.89 -11.42 18.75
CA ALA A 446 -10.56 -10.56 19.72
C ALA A 446 -11.82 -9.88 19.16
N ALA A 447 -11.91 -9.66 17.85
CA ALA A 447 -13.10 -9.18 17.19
C ALA A 447 -14.18 -10.24 17.01
N ARG A 448 -13.79 -11.52 16.93
CA ARG A 448 -14.70 -12.66 16.80
C ARG A 448 -15.19 -13.22 18.12
N THR A 449 -14.55 -12.86 19.24
CA THR A 449 -15.01 -13.29 20.56
C THR A 449 -16.31 -12.57 20.91
N PRO A 450 -17.38 -13.30 21.30
CA PRO A 450 -18.64 -12.68 21.71
C PRO A 450 -18.41 -11.71 22.87
N LYS A 451 -18.82 -10.45 22.67
CA LYS A 451 -18.74 -9.42 23.72
C LYS A 451 -19.89 -9.61 24.71
N ALA A 452 -19.60 -9.47 26.00
CA ALA A 452 -20.59 -9.63 27.07
C ALA A 452 -21.73 -8.60 26.97
N ASN A 453 -21.40 -7.37 26.56
CA ASN A 453 -22.35 -6.29 26.35
C ASN A 453 -22.67 -6.18 24.85
N TRP A 454 -23.96 -6.30 24.51
CA TRP A 454 -24.52 -6.19 23.15
C TRP A 454 -23.84 -7.09 22.10
N PRO A 455 -23.91 -8.43 22.24
CA PRO A 455 -23.22 -9.37 21.35
C PRO A 455 -23.60 -9.20 19.87
N ASP A 456 -24.90 -9.01 19.58
CA ASP A 456 -25.39 -8.84 18.21
C ASP A 456 -24.90 -7.54 17.56
N TYR A 457 -24.86 -6.45 18.33
CA TYR A 457 -24.38 -5.15 17.87
C TYR A 457 -22.86 -5.13 17.65
N ALA A 458 -22.12 -5.68 18.61
CA ALA A 458 -20.67 -5.79 18.51
C ALA A 458 -20.28 -6.64 17.29
N GLY A 459 -20.96 -7.76 17.07
CA GLY A 459 -20.81 -8.57 15.86
C GLY A 459 -21.05 -7.78 14.59
N ALA A 460 -22.17 -7.05 14.49
CA ALA A 460 -22.51 -6.26 13.29
C ALA A 460 -21.45 -5.21 12.91
N ILE A 461 -20.82 -4.56 13.90
CA ILE A 461 -19.82 -3.50 13.66
C ILE A 461 -18.41 -4.04 13.44
N LEU A 462 -18.05 -5.14 14.10
CA LEU A 462 -16.70 -5.72 14.08
C LEU A 462 -16.50 -6.76 12.98
N ASP A 463 -17.55 -7.48 12.58
CA ASP A 463 -17.46 -8.56 11.58
C ASP A 463 -16.88 -8.06 10.25
N ASN A 464 -17.40 -6.96 9.73
CA ASN A 464 -16.99 -6.44 8.43
C ASN A 464 -15.52 -5.96 8.44
N PRO A 465 -15.07 -5.10 9.38
CA PRO A 465 -13.65 -4.74 9.51
C PRO A 465 -12.73 -5.94 9.76
N ALA A 466 -13.13 -6.89 10.60
CA ALA A 466 -12.33 -8.09 10.89
C ALA A 466 -12.21 -9.00 9.66
N LYS A 467 -13.31 -9.19 8.90
CA LYS A 467 -13.31 -9.93 7.62
C LYS A 467 -12.48 -9.20 6.55
N ASP A 468 -12.55 -7.88 6.48
CA ASP A 468 -11.76 -7.07 5.54
C ASP A 468 -10.26 -7.17 5.84
N LEU A 469 -9.86 -7.00 7.10
CA LEU A 469 -8.47 -7.18 7.53
C LEU A 469 -7.97 -8.60 7.24
N ALA A 470 -8.75 -9.62 7.58
CA ALA A 470 -8.40 -11.01 7.30
C ALA A 470 -8.21 -11.28 5.80
N LYS A 471 -9.13 -10.78 4.94
CA LYS A 471 -9.03 -10.90 3.48
C LYS A 471 -7.79 -10.21 2.91
N ARG A 472 -7.40 -9.05 3.47
CA ARG A 472 -6.19 -8.34 3.04
C ARG A 472 -4.91 -9.07 3.42
N ILE A 473 -4.84 -9.60 4.65
CA ILE A 473 -3.71 -10.44 5.08
C ILE A 473 -3.61 -11.69 4.21
N GLU A 474 -4.74 -12.35 3.91
CA GLU A 474 -4.76 -13.50 3.01
C GLU A 474 -4.30 -13.12 1.59
N ARG A 475 -4.78 -12.01 1.04
CA ARG A 475 -4.32 -11.50 -0.26
C ARG A 475 -2.82 -11.23 -0.28
N LEU A 476 -2.28 -10.63 0.79
CA LEU A 476 -0.86 -10.37 0.94
C LEU A 476 -0.04 -11.67 1.00
N ASP A 477 -0.49 -12.69 1.76
CA ASP A 477 0.23 -13.99 1.80
C ASP A 477 0.22 -14.71 0.43
N ARG A 478 -0.90 -14.63 -0.30
CA ARG A 478 -0.98 -15.12 -1.69
C ARG A 478 0.00 -14.39 -2.60
N GLU A 479 0.08 -13.07 -2.48
CA GLU A 479 1.01 -12.26 -3.25
C GLU A 479 2.46 -12.62 -2.96
N ILE A 480 2.85 -12.68 -1.68
CA ILE A 480 4.18 -13.10 -1.23
C ILE A 480 4.55 -14.47 -1.81
N THR A 481 3.66 -15.45 -1.70
CA THR A 481 3.88 -16.82 -2.22
C THR A 481 4.03 -16.82 -3.73
N SER A 482 3.19 -16.07 -4.45
CA SER A 482 3.24 -15.97 -5.90
C SER A 482 4.54 -15.33 -6.39
N LYS A 483 4.99 -14.25 -5.74
CA LYS A 483 6.20 -13.50 -6.10
C LYS A 483 7.47 -14.30 -5.87
N LEU A 484 7.55 -15.03 -4.76
CA LEU A 484 8.69 -15.94 -4.52
C LEU A 484 8.76 -17.01 -5.61
N ASN A 485 7.64 -17.67 -5.94
CA ASN A 485 7.62 -18.69 -6.98
C ASN A 485 7.91 -18.12 -8.38
N GLU A 486 7.43 -16.93 -8.71
CA GLU A 486 7.75 -16.22 -9.95
C GLU A 486 9.26 -16.03 -10.12
N ARG A 487 9.95 -15.55 -9.07
CA ARG A 487 11.41 -15.35 -9.09
C ARG A 487 12.16 -16.66 -9.33
N TRP A 488 11.77 -17.73 -8.63
CA TRP A 488 12.38 -19.06 -8.80
C TRP A 488 12.09 -19.68 -10.17
N ALA A 489 10.86 -19.56 -10.67
CA ALA A 489 10.48 -20.10 -11.96
C ALA A 489 11.18 -19.36 -13.11
N THR A 490 11.30 -18.03 -13.01
CA THR A 490 12.03 -17.21 -14.00
C THR A 490 13.51 -17.55 -14.05
N ALA A 491 14.15 -17.72 -12.88
CA ALA A 491 15.52 -18.20 -12.78
C ALA A 491 15.69 -19.61 -13.39
N THR A 492 14.77 -20.52 -13.06
CA THR A 492 14.79 -21.90 -13.57
C THR A 492 14.53 -21.95 -15.07
N SER A 493 13.61 -21.14 -15.59
CA SER A 493 13.33 -21.08 -17.03
C SER A 493 14.54 -20.60 -17.82
N CYS A 494 15.35 -19.68 -17.28
CA CYS A 494 16.60 -19.26 -17.92
C CYS A 494 17.55 -20.45 -18.14
N PHE A 495 17.76 -21.29 -17.13
CA PHE A 495 18.53 -22.54 -17.27
C PHE A 495 17.95 -23.45 -18.35
N VAL A 496 16.64 -23.70 -18.29
CA VAL A 496 15.97 -24.61 -19.23
C VAL A 496 16.04 -24.08 -20.67
N MET A 497 15.89 -22.77 -20.89
CA MET A 497 15.98 -22.13 -22.20
C MET A 497 17.36 -22.28 -22.84
N VAL A 498 18.43 -22.11 -22.05
CA VAL A 498 19.81 -22.35 -22.52
C VAL A 498 19.98 -23.80 -22.99
N MET A 499 19.48 -24.75 -22.18
CA MET A 499 19.56 -26.17 -22.52
C MET A 499 18.75 -26.51 -23.77
N VAL A 500 17.49 -26.06 -23.85
CA VAL A 500 16.63 -26.28 -25.02
C VAL A 500 17.24 -25.66 -26.28
N GLY A 501 17.79 -24.44 -26.20
CA GLY A 501 18.46 -23.80 -27.32
C GLY A 501 19.64 -24.62 -27.85
N ALA A 502 20.53 -25.04 -26.95
CA ALA A 502 21.68 -25.88 -27.32
C ALA A 502 21.25 -27.24 -27.89
N ILE A 503 20.27 -27.92 -27.28
CA ILE A 503 19.77 -29.22 -27.73
C ILE A 503 19.11 -29.10 -29.11
N MET A 504 18.28 -28.08 -29.33
CA MET A 504 17.59 -27.88 -30.60
C MET A 504 18.57 -27.57 -31.73
N ALA A 505 19.61 -26.79 -31.44
CA ALA A 505 20.66 -26.48 -32.39
C ALA A 505 21.47 -27.72 -32.82
N MET A 506 21.69 -28.67 -31.92
CA MET A 506 22.32 -29.94 -32.28
C MET A 506 21.41 -30.81 -33.15
N LYS A 507 20.11 -30.86 -32.85
CA LYS A 507 19.13 -31.65 -33.63
C LYS A 507 18.97 -31.12 -35.06
N LEU A 508 18.93 -29.81 -35.21
CA LEU A 508 18.68 -29.12 -36.48
C LEU A 508 19.94 -28.44 -37.04
N SER A 509 21.11 -29.06 -36.86
CA SER A 509 22.39 -28.50 -37.33
C SER A 509 22.42 -28.21 -38.84
N GLY A 510 21.67 -28.98 -39.64
CA GLY A 510 21.54 -28.78 -41.09
C GLY A 510 20.44 -27.80 -41.54
N ALA A 511 19.64 -27.24 -40.62
CA ALA A 511 18.58 -26.29 -40.97
C ALA A 511 19.11 -24.85 -41.07
N LEU A 512 18.28 -23.91 -41.55
CA LEU A 512 18.62 -22.49 -41.49
C LEU A 512 18.57 -21.98 -40.03
N PRO A 513 19.46 -21.05 -39.62
CA PRO A 513 19.53 -20.56 -38.23
C PRO A 513 18.19 -20.05 -37.70
N LEU A 514 17.42 -19.35 -38.54
CA LEU A 514 16.10 -18.82 -38.18
C LEU A 514 15.10 -19.92 -37.80
N VAL A 515 15.14 -21.07 -38.50
CA VAL A 515 14.25 -22.21 -38.21
C VAL A 515 14.60 -22.84 -36.87
N VAL A 516 15.89 -23.03 -36.61
CA VAL A 516 16.36 -23.55 -35.32
C VAL A 516 15.92 -22.63 -34.18
N TYR A 517 16.09 -21.32 -34.37
CA TYR A 517 15.67 -20.33 -33.39
C TYR A 517 14.15 -20.38 -33.15
N LEU A 518 13.33 -20.44 -34.20
CA LEU A 518 11.87 -20.47 -34.08
C LEU A 518 11.36 -21.62 -33.20
N TRP A 519 11.95 -22.81 -33.36
CA TRP A 519 11.61 -23.99 -32.57
C TRP A 519 12.10 -23.93 -31.12
N SER A 520 13.15 -23.17 -30.83
CA SER A 520 13.56 -22.88 -29.45
C SER A 520 12.76 -21.73 -28.81
N PHE A 521 12.37 -20.74 -29.62
CA PHE A 521 11.81 -19.47 -29.16
C PHE A 521 10.33 -19.57 -28.76
N PHE A 522 9.47 -20.18 -29.59
CA PHE A 522 8.04 -20.23 -29.26
C PHE A 522 7.73 -21.04 -27.98
N PRO A 523 8.35 -22.21 -27.74
CA PRO A 523 8.21 -22.89 -26.46
C PRO A 523 8.70 -22.04 -25.28
N ALA A 524 9.82 -21.32 -25.45
CA ALA A 524 10.34 -20.42 -24.43
C ALA A 524 9.39 -19.25 -24.14
N LEU A 525 8.80 -18.64 -25.17
CA LEU A 525 7.81 -17.58 -25.04
C LEU A 525 6.56 -18.08 -24.31
N ALA A 526 6.07 -19.29 -24.66
CA ALA A 526 4.93 -19.91 -23.98
C ALA A 526 5.21 -20.12 -22.49
N THR A 527 6.43 -20.53 -22.12
CA THR A 527 6.84 -20.67 -20.70
C THR A 527 6.75 -19.34 -19.96
N VAL A 528 7.26 -18.25 -20.52
CA VAL A 528 7.22 -16.92 -19.86
C VAL A 528 5.78 -16.43 -19.70
N LEU A 529 4.95 -16.62 -20.73
CA LEU A 529 3.53 -16.29 -20.66
C LEU A 529 2.82 -17.10 -19.57
N LEU A 530 3.11 -18.40 -19.46
CA LEU A 530 2.55 -19.26 -18.41
C LEU A 530 3.02 -18.85 -17.01
N ILE A 531 4.29 -18.44 -16.85
CA ILE A 531 4.80 -17.89 -15.57
C ILE A 531 4.02 -16.63 -15.19
N SER A 532 3.87 -15.68 -16.12
CA SER A 532 3.16 -14.42 -15.87
C SER A 532 1.66 -14.65 -15.60
N MET A 533 1.00 -15.50 -16.38
CA MET A 533 -0.43 -15.83 -16.18
C MET A 533 -0.64 -16.56 -14.85
N GLY A 534 0.22 -17.54 -14.54
CA GLY A 534 0.17 -18.28 -13.29
C GLY A 534 0.38 -17.39 -12.07
N GLN A 535 1.29 -16.42 -12.15
CA GLN A 535 1.50 -15.43 -11.09
C GLN A 535 0.27 -14.54 -10.89
N GLN A 536 -0.28 -13.98 -11.96
CA GLN A 536 -1.47 -13.12 -11.90
C GLN A 536 -2.67 -13.86 -11.30
N HIS A 537 -2.88 -15.11 -11.70
CA HIS A 537 -3.98 -15.94 -11.19
C HIS A 537 -3.75 -16.38 -9.73
N ALA A 538 -2.50 -16.69 -9.35
CA ALA A 538 -2.14 -16.99 -7.96
C ALA A 538 -2.40 -15.80 -7.02
N HIS A 539 -2.15 -14.58 -7.47
CA HIS A 539 -2.41 -13.36 -6.71
C HIS A 539 -3.91 -13.01 -6.64
N ARG A 540 -4.64 -13.08 -7.77
CA ARG A 540 -6.02 -12.59 -7.86
C ARG A 540 -7.06 -13.60 -7.35
N GLU A 541 -6.89 -14.88 -7.68
CA GLU A 541 -7.92 -15.89 -7.48
C GLU A 541 -7.48 -16.94 -6.46
N SER A 542 -6.52 -17.78 -6.83
CA SER A 542 -6.14 -18.93 -6.02
C SER A 542 -4.70 -19.38 -6.27
N ILE A 543 -3.93 -19.51 -5.19
CA ILE A 543 -2.59 -20.11 -5.21
C ILE A 543 -2.65 -21.53 -5.79
N ILE A 544 -3.70 -22.29 -5.45
CA ILE A 544 -3.83 -23.71 -5.77
C ILE A 544 -3.88 -23.92 -7.29
N VAL A 545 -4.45 -22.99 -8.03
CA VAL A 545 -4.54 -23.06 -9.51
C VAL A 545 -3.37 -22.33 -10.15
N GLY A 546 -2.98 -21.17 -9.63
CA GLY A 546 -1.95 -20.33 -10.24
C GLY A 546 -0.54 -20.93 -10.18
N LEU A 547 -0.15 -21.56 -9.06
CA LEU A 547 1.19 -22.17 -8.93
C LEU A 547 1.43 -23.34 -9.89
N PRO A 548 0.50 -24.30 -10.06
CA PRO A 548 0.64 -25.32 -11.10
C PRO A 548 0.81 -24.75 -12.49
N ILE A 549 0.03 -23.73 -12.89
CA ILE A 549 0.15 -23.10 -14.21
C ILE A 549 1.54 -22.48 -14.40
N LEU A 550 2.02 -21.77 -13.37
CA LEU A 550 3.33 -21.13 -13.37
C LEU A 550 4.46 -22.16 -13.57
N TRP A 551 4.45 -23.26 -12.81
CA TRP A 551 5.48 -24.30 -12.92
C TRP A 551 5.29 -25.23 -14.12
N LEU A 552 4.07 -25.40 -14.63
CA LEU A 552 3.78 -26.16 -15.85
C LEU A 552 4.53 -25.59 -17.04
N GLY A 553 4.67 -24.26 -17.14
CA GLY A 553 5.47 -23.64 -18.19
C GLY A 553 6.93 -24.08 -18.17
N VAL A 554 7.54 -24.18 -16.98
CA VAL A 554 8.95 -24.57 -16.81
C VAL A 554 9.13 -26.08 -17.05
N ILE A 555 8.27 -26.89 -16.43
CA ILE A 555 8.31 -28.35 -16.54
C ILE A 555 8.01 -28.78 -17.98
N GLY A 556 7.04 -28.15 -18.64
CA GLY A 556 6.70 -28.42 -20.04
C GLY A 556 7.87 -28.15 -20.98
N LEU A 557 8.58 -27.04 -20.79
CA LEU A 557 9.77 -26.72 -21.58
C LEU A 557 10.94 -27.69 -21.31
N ALA A 558 11.14 -28.08 -20.05
CA ALA A 558 12.14 -29.07 -19.68
C ALA A 558 11.83 -30.44 -20.28
N GLY A 559 10.55 -30.85 -20.26
CA GLY A 559 10.06 -32.07 -20.89
C GLY A 559 10.24 -32.04 -22.41
N TYR A 560 9.95 -30.91 -23.05
CA TYR A 560 10.23 -30.69 -24.48
C TYR A 560 11.72 -30.87 -24.78
N GLY A 561 12.60 -30.21 -24.03
CA GLY A 561 14.05 -30.36 -24.19
C GLY A 561 14.54 -31.80 -23.98
N ALA A 562 13.99 -32.50 -22.99
CA ALA A 562 14.34 -33.89 -22.72
C ALA A 562 13.91 -34.85 -23.84
N ALA A 563 12.72 -34.64 -24.41
CA ALA A 563 12.25 -35.41 -25.56
C ALA A 563 13.15 -35.21 -26.79
N VAL A 564 13.52 -33.95 -27.07
CA VAL A 564 14.44 -33.62 -28.17
C VAL A 564 15.84 -34.23 -27.93
N LEU A 565 16.33 -34.20 -26.69
CA LEU A 565 17.62 -34.81 -26.35
C LEU A 565 17.61 -36.34 -26.51
N ALA A 566 16.49 -37.00 -26.18
CA ALA A 566 16.33 -38.43 -26.39
C ALA A 566 16.46 -38.79 -27.88
N ASP A 567 15.79 -38.04 -28.77
CA ASP A 567 15.90 -38.22 -30.22
C ASP A 567 17.35 -38.04 -30.72
N VAL A 568 18.04 -36.99 -30.25
CA VAL A 568 19.44 -36.72 -30.62
C VAL A 568 20.39 -37.81 -30.12
N SER A 569 20.08 -38.45 -29.00
CA SER A 569 20.94 -39.50 -28.45
C SER A 569 20.81 -40.85 -29.17
N GLN A 570 19.68 -41.09 -29.86
CA GLN A 570 19.41 -42.31 -30.61
C GLN A 570 20.00 -42.28 -32.04
N ASN A 571 20.16 -41.08 -32.60
CA ASN A 571 20.79 -40.83 -33.91
C ASN A 571 22.29 -40.53 -33.77
#